data_AF-A0A8J5BMF0-F1
#
_entry.id   AF-A0A8J5BMF0-F1
#
_cell.length_a   1.000
_cell.length_b   1.000
_cell.length_c   1.000
_cell.angle_alpha   90.00
_cell.angle_beta   90.00
_cell.angle_gamma   90.00
#
_symmetry.space_group_name_H-M   'P 1'
#
loop_
_entity.id
_entity.type
_entity.pdbx_description
1 polymer ?
#
loop_
_entity_poly.entity_id
_entity_poly.type
_entity_poly.pdbx_seq_one_letter_code
_entity_poly.pdbx_strand_id
1 'polypeptide(L)'
;MADRTRGFCIEELPAHLILEILTTGRLSAVDLACLESTCRLFGGSHGIFPSKFQSMVECAAFYLCQAHSLFSSLPLSARKNLLDRCSRNWKKVLRFLQSVERSSNSVETSAGNIQVTTGKYHTLVLHDSSVFSCGSSLCGVLGHGQNTTQCTAFSRINFPSFSPVIHISASHNHAAFVTQSGEVFTCGDNSSFCCGHGEVRRTIFRPTLIEALKGIPCKQVATGLNFTVFLTVQGQVFTCGSNAHGQLGHGDTIDRSTPKIIEFFEELGQVFQVAAGASYTFSVTEDGIVHSFGSCTNFCLGHGDQHDELVPRAIQSFKRRNIHILRVSAGDEHAVALDSSGFVYTWGRGYCGALGHGEENDKTIPEILTSLKGYLAVQVCARKRKTFVLTDEGSVFAFGWMGFGSLGFSDRGSSDKVMKPRMLDNLRSQYVSQISTGLYHTVGVTNRGLVFGFGDNERAQLGHEQMRGSLKPTEIVVQRTMDDIAIAAPSG
;
A
#
# COMPACT_ATOMS: atom_id res chain seq x y z
N MET A 1 16.68 -20.94 -58.15
CA MET A 1 15.74 -21.29 -57.07
C MET A 1 16.28 -20.68 -55.80
N ALA A 2 15.65 -19.61 -55.33
CA ALA A 2 16.04 -18.88 -54.15
C ALA A 2 15.89 -19.79 -52.93
N ASP A 3 16.98 -19.93 -52.17
CA ASP A 3 16.99 -20.70 -50.95
C ASP A 3 16.10 -20.00 -49.92
N ARG A 4 15.18 -20.78 -49.38
CA ARG A 4 14.08 -20.33 -48.52
C ARG A 4 14.66 -19.84 -47.20
N THR A 5 14.26 -18.64 -46.79
CA THR A 5 14.23 -18.11 -45.41
C THR A 5 14.61 -19.15 -44.35
N ARG A 6 15.91 -19.30 -44.07
CA ARG A 6 16.38 -20.05 -42.92
C ARG A 6 16.00 -19.22 -41.70
N GLY A 7 14.99 -19.66 -40.96
CA GLY A 7 14.56 -18.98 -39.74
C GLY A 7 15.75 -18.91 -38.78
N PHE A 8 16.15 -17.70 -38.42
CA PHE A 8 17.23 -17.49 -37.45
C PHE A 8 16.81 -18.09 -36.11
N CYS A 9 17.54 -19.08 -35.60
CA CYS A 9 17.22 -19.69 -34.32
C CYS A 9 17.88 -18.86 -33.20
N ILE A 10 17.16 -18.63 -32.10
CA ILE A 10 17.71 -17.89 -30.94
C ILE A 10 18.97 -18.56 -30.36
N GLU A 11 19.13 -19.86 -30.58
CA GLU A 11 20.29 -20.66 -30.20
C GLU A 11 21.58 -20.27 -30.96
N GLU A 12 21.44 -19.58 -32.10
CA GLU A 12 22.57 -19.09 -32.90
C GLU A 12 23.05 -17.70 -32.44
N LEU A 13 22.32 -17.03 -31.53
CA LEU A 13 22.74 -15.73 -30.99
C LEU A 13 23.90 -15.89 -29.98
N PRO A 14 24.89 -14.99 -30.02
CA PRO A 14 25.84 -14.83 -28.93
C PRO A 14 25.15 -14.61 -27.58
N ALA A 15 25.59 -15.29 -26.52
CA ALA A 15 24.88 -15.24 -25.24
C ALA A 15 24.82 -13.85 -24.59
N HIS A 16 25.73 -12.93 -24.94
CA HIS A 16 25.63 -11.54 -24.47
C HIS A 16 24.40 -10.83 -25.06
N LEU A 17 24.02 -11.14 -26.32
CA LEU A 17 22.79 -10.61 -26.93
C LEU A 17 21.56 -11.27 -26.31
N ILE A 18 21.62 -12.57 -26.02
CA ILE A 18 20.53 -13.28 -25.33
C ILE A 18 20.31 -12.68 -23.93
N LEU A 19 21.39 -12.45 -23.19
CA LEU A 19 21.34 -11.81 -21.88
C LEU A 19 20.75 -10.40 -21.97
N GLU A 20 21.18 -9.61 -22.96
CA GLU A 20 20.64 -8.27 -23.21
C GLU A 20 19.13 -8.32 -23.50
N ILE A 21 18.67 -9.29 -24.30
CA ILE A 21 17.23 -9.49 -24.56
C ILE A 21 16.49 -9.81 -23.25
N LEU A 22 17.04 -10.70 -22.42
CA LEU A 22 16.42 -11.10 -21.15
C LEU A 22 16.37 -9.95 -20.13
N THR A 23 17.36 -9.05 -20.13
CA THR A 23 17.43 -7.93 -19.18
C THR A 23 16.70 -6.68 -19.67
N THR A 24 16.63 -6.45 -20.98
CA THR A 24 15.91 -5.30 -21.57
C THR A 24 14.41 -5.56 -21.73
N GLY A 25 14.01 -6.82 -21.89
CA GLY A 25 12.62 -7.22 -22.12
C GLY A 25 11.66 -7.04 -20.95
N ARG A 26 12.10 -6.44 -19.82
CA ARG A 26 11.30 -6.26 -18.58
C ARG A 26 10.58 -7.54 -18.13
N LEU A 27 11.21 -8.70 -18.34
CA LEU A 27 10.63 -9.99 -18.00
C LEU A 27 10.35 -10.08 -16.49
N SER A 28 9.21 -10.68 -16.15
CA SER A 28 8.93 -11.01 -14.75
C SER A 28 9.78 -12.19 -14.30
N ALA A 29 9.96 -12.33 -12.98
CA ALA A 29 10.58 -13.53 -12.42
C ALA A 29 9.87 -14.84 -12.84
N VAL A 30 8.56 -14.78 -13.09
CA VAL A 30 7.76 -15.91 -13.58
C VAL A 30 8.12 -16.23 -15.02
N ASP A 31 8.24 -15.22 -15.88
CA ASP A 31 8.65 -15.42 -17.29
C ASP A 31 10.03 -16.06 -17.38
N LEU A 32 10.98 -15.60 -16.57
CA LEU A 32 12.32 -16.18 -16.49
C LEU A 32 12.31 -17.64 -16.01
N ALA A 33 11.48 -17.96 -15.02
CA ALA A 33 11.32 -19.34 -14.56
C ALA A 33 10.66 -20.24 -15.62
N CYS A 34 9.65 -19.71 -16.33
CA CYS A 34 9.00 -20.40 -17.44
C CYS A 34 10.01 -20.69 -18.57
N LEU A 35 10.83 -19.71 -18.95
CA LEU A 35 11.88 -19.88 -19.96
C LEU A 35 12.88 -20.98 -19.59
N GLU A 36 13.33 -20.99 -18.34
CA GLU A 36 14.23 -22.04 -17.83
C GLU A 36 13.60 -23.43 -17.87
N SER A 37 12.30 -23.52 -17.54
CA SER A 37 11.59 -24.80 -17.50
C SER A 37 11.23 -25.35 -18.89
N THR A 38 11.03 -24.46 -19.87
CA THR A 38 10.55 -24.82 -21.21
C THR A 38 11.67 -24.94 -22.24
N CYS A 39 12.84 -24.34 -22.01
CA CYS A 39 13.94 -24.34 -22.96
C CYS A 39 15.29 -24.65 -22.30
N ARG A 40 15.96 -25.70 -22.81
CA ARG A 40 17.23 -26.22 -22.28
C ARG A 40 18.38 -25.20 -22.39
N LEU A 41 18.34 -24.33 -23.40
CA LEU A 41 19.30 -23.24 -23.61
C LEU A 41 19.48 -22.37 -22.34
N PHE A 42 18.38 -22.13 -21.63
CA PHE A 42 18.37 -21.24 -20.48
C PHE A 42 18.74 -21.93 -19.17
N GLY A 43 18.59 -23.25 -19.09
CA GLY A 43 18.82 -24.05 -17.87
C GLY A 43 20.25 -24.60 -17.72
N GLY A 44 21.09 -24.55 -18.77
CA GLY A 44 22.44 -25.13 -18.75
C GLY A 44 23.58 -24.13 -18.48
N SER A 45 24.66 -24.62 -17.87
CA SER A 45 25.93 -23.89 -17.73
C SER A 45 26.73 -23.95 -19.04
N HIS A 46 26.43 -23.05 -19.98
CA HIS A 46 27.08 -23.04 -21.30
C HIS A 46 28.51 -22.44 -21.30
N GLY A 47 29.06 -22.08 -20.14
CA GLY A 47 30.41 -21.50 -20.02
C GLY A 47 30.51 -20.02 -20.45
N ILE A 48 29.37 -19.37 -20.70
CA ILE A 48 29.30 -18.01 -21.27
C ILE A 48 28.93 -16.94 -20.22
N PHE A 49 28.59 -17.35 -19.00
CA PHE A 49 28.29 -16.46 -17.88
C PHE A 49 29.17 -16.80 -16.67
N PRO A 50 29.36 -15.87 -15.70
CA PRO A 50 30.22 -16.10 -14.55
C PRO A 50 29.87 -17.42 -13.85
N SER A 51 30.88 -18.24 -13.57
CA SER A 51 30.74 -19.59 -12.97
C SER A 51 29.99 -19.63 -11.63
N LYS A 52 29.75 -18.47 -11.02
CA LYS A 52 28.92 -18.30 -9.82
C LYS A 52 27.41 -18.45 -10.05
N PHE A 53 26.93 -18.41 -11.30
CA PHE A 53 25.50 -18.56 -11.62
C PHE A 53 25.20 -19.96 -12.18
N GLN A 54 24.04 -20.50 -11.81
CA GLN A 54 23.62 -21.84 -12.22
C GLN A 54 23.04 -21.88 -13.64
N SER A 55 22.45 -20.77 -14.11
CA SER A 55 21.75 -20.69 -15.38
C SER A 55 21.78 -19.28 -15.97
N MET A 56 21.46 -19.15 -17.26
CA MET A 56 21.45 -17.84 -17.93
C MET A 56 20.35 -16.93 -17.38
N VAL A 57 19.18 -17.49 -17.07
CA VAL A 57 18.07 -16.70 -16.49
C VAL A 57 18.34 -16.28 -15.06
N GLU A 58 19.14 -17.04 -14.30
CA GLU A 58 19.58 -16.65 -12.97
C GLU A 58 20.52 -15.43 -13.05
N CYS A 59 21.41 -15.42 -14.06
CA CYS A 59 22.26 -14.27 -14.37
C CYS A 59 21.41 -13.06 -14.79
N ALA A 60 20.42 -13.24 -15.66
CA ALA A 60 19.50 -12.17 -16.06
C ALA A 60 18.71 -11.60 -14.88
N ALA A 61 18.17 -12.48 -14.01
CA ALA A 61 17.46 -12.07 -12.80
C ALA A 61 18.37 -11.24 -11.86
N PHE A 62 19.64 -11.60 -11.73
CA PHE A 62 20.62 -10.81 -10.99
C PHE A 62 20.75 -9.39 -11.55
N TYR A 63 20.94 -9.24 -12.87
CA TYR A 63 21.06 -7.93 -13.49
C TYR A 63 19.79 -7.10 -13.36
N LEU A 64 18.60 -7.71 -13.53
CA LEU A 64 17.31 -7.06 -13.30
C LEU A 64 17.17 -6.60 -11.84
N CYS A 65 17.62 -7.40 -10.87
CA CYS A 65 17.66 -6.97 -9.47
C CYS A 65 18.61 -5.78 -9.26
N GLN A 66 19.80 -5.78 -9.86
CA GLN A 66 20.74 -4.65 -9.72
C GLN A 66 20.19 -3.36 -10.34
N ALA A 67 19.42 -3.46 -11.42
CA ALA A 67 18.78 -2.32 -12.07
C ALA A 67 17.52 -1.84 -11.33
N HIS A 68 16.92 -2.66 -10.46
CA HIS A 68 15.71 -2.32 -9.74
C HIS A 68 15.97 -1.23 -8.69
N SER A 69 15.24 -0.12 -8.75
CA SER A 69 15.39 1.06 -7.87
C SER A 69 15.39 0.71 -6.38
N LEU A 70 14.41 -0.08 -5.94
CA LEU A 70 14.35 -0.55 -4.56
C LEU A 70 15.61 -1.31 -4.12
N PHE A 71 16.14 -2.21 -4.95
CA PHE A 71 17.29 -3.03 -4.57
C PHE A 71 18.61 -2.26 -4.66
N SER A 72 18.73 -1.36 -5.64
CA SER A 72 19.92 -0.52 -5.84
C SER A 72 20.05 0.57 -4.78
N SER A 73 18.98 0.97 -4.09
CA SER A 73 19.03 1.87 -2.94
C SER A 73 19.33 1.15 -1.61
N LEU A 74 19.10 -0.17 -1.50
CA LEU A 74 19.35 -0.91 -0.27
C LEU A 74 20.83 -0.88 0.14
N PRO A 75 21.14 -0.79 1.45
CA PRO A 75 22.49 -1.03 1.94
C PRO A 75 22.93 -2.47 1.67
N LEU A 76 24.25 -2.70 1.55
CA LEU A 76 24.81 -4.02 1.23
C LEU A 76 24.38 -5.13 2.21
N SER A 77 24.24 -4.80 3.49
CA SER A 77 23.72 -5.71 4.52
C SER A 77 22.28 -6.15 4.23
N ALA A 78 21.40 -5.22 3.85
CA ALA A 78 20.01 -5.51 3.50
C ALA A 78 19.92 -6.34 2.21
N ARG A 79 20.73 -6.03 1.18
CA ARG A 79 20.81 -6.85 -0.05
C ARG A 79 21.21 -8.29 0.25
N LYS A 80 22.21 -8.48 1.12
CA LYS A 80 22.66 -9.81 1.55
C LYS A 80 21.56 -10.54 2.32
N ASN A 81 20.90 -9.88 3.27
CA ASN A 81 19.81 -10.46 4.05
C ASN A 81 18.66 -10.91 3.16
N LEU A 82 18.24 -10.08 2.19
CA LEU A 82 17.21 -10.43 1.23
C LEU A 82 17.63 -11.61 0.34
N LEU A 83 18.88 -11.64 -0.12
CA LEU A 83 19.37 -12.75 -0.92
C LEU A 83 19.39 -14.07 -0.12
N ASP A 84 19.89 -14.04 1.12
CA ASP A 84 19.91 -15.21 2.01
C ASP A 84 18.47 -15.66 2.33
N ARG A 85 17.54 -14.71 2.51
CA ARG A 85 16.10 -14.96 2.69
C ARG A 85 15.49 -15.69 1.50
N CYS A 86 15.89 -15.30 0.29
CA CYS A 86 15.48 -15.92 -0.96
C CYS A 86 16.26 -17.21 -1.29
N SER A 87 16.94 -17.82 -0.30
CA SER A 87 17.74 -19.04 -0.50
C SER A 87 18.81 -18.87 -1.59
N ARG A 88 19.36 -17.66 -1.73
CA ARG A 88 20.34 -17.27 -2.75
C ARG A 88 19.85 -17.44 -4.20
N ASN A 89 18.54 -17.32 -4.41
CA ASN A 89 17.91 -17.40 -5.71
C ASN A 89 17.47 -16.00 -6.19
N TRP A 90 18.08 -15.51 -7.26
CA TRP A 90 17.84 -14.18 -7.83
C TRP A 90 16.47 -14.04 -8.46
N LYS A 91 15.88 -15.12 -9.01
CA LYS A 91 14.48 -15.08 -9.49
C LYS A 91 13.51 -14.83 -8.33
N LYS A 92 13.74 -15.43 -7.16
CA LYS A 92 12.94 -15.14 -5.95
C LYS A 92 13.12 -13.70 -5.45
N VAL A 93 14.36 -13.19 -5.46
CA VAL A 93 14.62 -11.77 -5.13
C VAL A 93 13.88 -10.85 -6.09
N LEU A 94 13.97 -11.11 -7.40
CA LEU A 94 13.27 -10.33 -8.42
C LEU A 94 11.75 -10.37 -8.24
N ARG A 95 11.18 -11.58 -7.99
CA ARG A 95 9.75 -11.75 -7.70
C ARG A 95 9.32 -10.89 -6.52
N PHE A 96 10.08 -10.94 -5.43
CA PHE A 96 9.82 -10.13 -4.23
C PHE A 96 9.81 -8.64 -4.56
N LEU A 97 10.85 -8.12 -5.22
CA LEU A 97 10.97 -6.70 -5.57
C LEU A 97 9.80 -6.23 -6.45
N GLN A 98 9.50 -6.99 -7.51
CA GLN A 98 8.38 -6.71 -8.41
C GLN A 98 7.02 -6.77 -7.67
N SER A 99 6.88 -7.66 -6.69
CA SER A 99 5.65 -7.79 -5.90
C SER A 99 5.49 -6.67 -4.87
N VAL A 100 6.59 -6.20 -4.27
CA VAL A 100 6.58 -4.99 -3.43
C VAL A 100 6.16 -3.79 -4.26
N GLU A 101 6.73 -3.59 -5.44
CA GLU A 101 6.36 -2.47 -6.32
C GLU A 101 4.87 -2.49 -6.69
N ARG A 102 4.36 -3.63 -7.18
CA ARG A 102 2.95 -3.81 -7.57
C ARG A 102 1.95 -3.60 -6.43
N SER A 103 2.32 -3.95 -5.20
CA SER A 103 1.42 -3.81 -4.04
C SER A 103 1.42 -2.41 -3.42
N SER A 104 2.31 -1.52 -3.88
CA SER A 104 2.53 -0.21 -3.27
C SER A 104 1.65 0.92 -3.83
N ASN A 105 1.24 0.81 -5.09
CA ASN A 105 0.42 1.81 -5.79
C ASN A 105 -0.81 1.13 -6.43
N SER A 106 -1.19 1.53 -7.63
CA SER A 106 -2.15 0.79 -8.44
C SER A 106 -1.58 -0.57 -8.86
N VAL A 107 -2.37 -1.62 -8.69
CA VAL A 107 -2.10 -2.95 -9.23
C VAL A 107 -2.31 -2.90 -10.74
N GLU A 108 -1.25 -3.14 -11.51
CA GLU A 108 -1.37 -3.36 -12.95
C GLU A 108 -1.99 -4.74 -13.20
N THR A 109 -3.12 -4.77 -13.91
CA THR A 109 -3.85 -6.01 -14.21
C THR A 109 -4.23 -6.06 -15.68
N SER A 110 -4.62 -7.25 -16.15
CA SER A 110 -5.19 -7.41 -17.49
C SER A 110 -6.48 -6.61 -17.71
N ALA A 111 -7.14 -6.15 -16.63
CA ALA A 111 -8.38 -5.37 -16.70
C ALA A 111 -8.17 -3.85 -16.62
N GLY A 112 -6.93 -3.40 -16.37
CA GLY A 112 -6.57 -2.01 -16.08
C GLY A 112 -5.78 -1.85 -14.78
N ASN A 113 -5.41 -0.61 -14.47
CA ASN A 113 -4.69 -0.25 -13.25
C ASN A 113 -5.70 0.01 -12.13
N ILE A 114 -5.61 -0.75 -11.03
CA ILE A 114 -6.59 -0.71 -9.94
C ILE A 114 -5.92 -0.39 -8.61
N GLN A 115 -6.41 0.62 -7.88
CA GLN A 115 -6.07 0.86 -6.48
C GLN A 115 -7.35 0.86 -5.64
N VAL A 116 -7.32 0.26 -4.45
CA VAL A 116 -8.45 0.28 -3.51
C VAL A 116 -8.04 0.89 -2.18
N THR A 117 -8.94 1.70 -1.62
CA THR A 117 -8.84 2.13 -0.23
C THR A 117 -10.20 2.11 0.47
N THR A 118 -10.18 1.90 1.77
CA THR A 118 -11.37 1.68 2.59
C THR A 118 -11.36 2.62 3.78
N GLY A 119 -12.48 3.30 3.98
CA GLY A 119 -12.67 4.23 5.09
C GLY A 119 -13.49 3.64 6.23
N LYS A 120 -14.20 4.50 6.96
CA LYS A 120 -15.12 4.07 8.02
C LYS A 120 -16.34 3.33 7.47
N TYR A 121 -17.06 3.94 6.53
CA TYR A 121 -18.30 3.41 5.94
C TYR A 121 -18.33 3.56 4.42
N HIS A 122 -17.17 3.62 3.78
CA HIS A 122 -17.06 3.81 2.34
C HIS A 122 -15.83 3.08 1.79
N THR A 123 -15.86 2.84 0.48
CA THR A 123 -14.74 2.31 -0.30
C THR A 123 -14.53 3.22 -1.49
N LEU A 124 -13.26 3.50 -1.78
CA LEU A 124 -12.83 4.17 -3.00
C LEU A 124 -12.07 3.17 -3.86
N VAL A 125 -12.37 3.16 -5.15
CA VAL A 125 -11.67 2.38 -6.17
C VAL A 125 -11.15 3.35 -7.21
N LEU A 126 -9.85 3.33 -7.44
CA LEU A 126 -9.23 3.93 -8.61
C LEU A 126 -9.14 2.85 -9.68
N HIS A 127 -9.66 3.13 -10.86
CA HIS A 127 -9.60 2.24 -12.01
C HIS A 127 -9.26 3.07 -13.25
N ASP A 128 -8.09 2.84 -13.86
CA ASP A 128 -7.58 3.57 -15.03
C ASP A 128 -7.75 5.09 -14.90
N SER A 129 -7.19 5.66 -13.83
CA SER A 129 -7.24 7.09 -13.51
C SER A 129 -8.61 7.68 -13.13
N SER A 130 -9.69 6.88 -13.18
CA SER A 130 -11.02 7.27 -12.73
C SER A 130 -11.32 6.76 -11.34
N VAL A 131 -11.92 7.60 -10.49
CA VAL A 131 -12.25 7.23 -9.11
C VAL A 131 -13.74 6.92 -8.96
N PHE A 132 -14.05 5.83 -8.29
CA PHE A 132 -15.40 5.40 -7.93
C PHE A 132 -15.53 5.33 -6.40
N SER A 133 -16.69 5.69 -5.88
CA SER A 133 -17.00 5.54 -4.45
C SER A 133 -18.30 4.77 -4.23
N CYS A 134 -18.36 4.05 -3.12
CA CYS A 134 -19.60 3.47 -2.58
C CYS A 134 -19.59 3.61 -1.05
N GLY A 135 -20.75 3.39 -0.43
CA GLY A 135 -20.92 3.49 1.02
C GLY A 135 -21.82 4.64 1.43
N SER A 136 -21.69 5.09 2.68
CA SER A 136 -22.50 6.18 3.23
C SER A 136 -21.67 7.21 3.96
N SER A 137 -22.07 8.48 3.82
CA SER A 137 -21.50 9.59 4.55
C SER A 137 -22.43 10.80 4.57
N LEU A 138 -22.43 11.51 5.70
CA LEU A 138 -23.09 12.81 5.85
C LEU A 138 -22.13 13.99 5.66
N CYS A 139 -20.83 13.71 5.52
CA CYS A 139 -19.77 14.72 5.44
C CYS A 139 -19.14 14.79 4.05
N GLY A 140 -19.78 14.27 2.99
CA GLY A 140 -19.31 14.48 1.62
C GLY A 140 -18.08 13.68 1.18
N VAL A 141 -17.57 12.76 2.01
CA VAL A 141 -16.41 11.90 1.68
C VAL A 141 -16.57 11.04 0.42
N LEU A 142 -17.81 10.85 -0.04
CA LEU A 142 -18.12 10.14 -1.28
C LEU A 142 -17.87 11.01 -2.53
N GLY A 143 -17.79 12.33 -2.40
CA GLY A 143 -17.45 13.25 -3.49
C GLY A 143 -18.56 13.52 -4.53
N HIS A 144 -19.80 13.11 -4.28
CA HIS A 144 -20.91 13.23 -5.25
C HIS A 144 -21.79 14.48 -5.12
N GLY A 145 -21.47 15.40 -4.21
CA GLY A 145 -22.29 16.58 -3.91
C GLY A 145 -23.16 16.42 -2.65
N GLN A 146 -23.80 17.51 -2.23
CA GLN A 146 -24.49 17.60 -0.93
C GLN A 146 -25.72 16.67 -0.81
N ASN A 147 -26.37 16.36 -1.93
CA ASN A 147 -27.61 15.58 -1.93
C ASN A 147 -27.35 14.06 -1.84
N THR A 148 -26.10 13.62 -1.97
CA THR A 148 -25.74 12.20 -1.96
C THR A 148 -25.17 11.81 -0.60
N THR A 149 -25.98 11.13 0.21
CA THR A 149 -25.57 10.63 1.53
C THR A 149 -25.22 9.15 1.54
N GLN A 150 -25.56 8.44 0.46
CA GLN A 150 -25.27 7.02 0.27
C GLN A 150 -25.18 6.66 -1.21
N CYS A 151 -24.24 5.77 -1.53
CA CYS A 151 -24.03 5.14 -2.84
C CYS A 151 -24.08 3.63 -2.63
N THR A 152 -25.16 2.99 -3.08
CA THR A 152 -25.40 1.54 -2.90
C THR A 152 -24.58 0.69 -3.85
N ALA A 153 -24.19 1.26 -4.99
CA ALA A 153 -23.24 0.73 -5.96
C ALA A 153 -22.09 1.72 -6.17
N PHE A 154 -20.98 1.25 -6.74
CA PHE A 154 -19.87 2.12 -7.12
C PHE A 154 -20.30 3.16 -8.13
N SER A 155 -20.14 4.42 -7.75
CA SER A 155 -20.50 5.59 -8.56
C SER A 155 -19.24 6.40 -8.85
N ARG A 156 -19.08 6.86 -10.10
CA ARG A 156 -17.92 7.67 -10.50
C ARG A 156 -17.93 9.05 -9.83
N ILE A 157 -16.79 9.44 -9.29
CA ILE A 157 -16.58 10.77 -8.71
C ILE A 157 -16.24 11.74 -9.84
N ASN A 158 -16.93 12.89 -9.86
CA ASN A 158 -16.68 13.95 -10.83
C ASN A 158 -15.73 15.00 -10.23
N PHE A 159 -14.59 15.20 -10.88
CA PHE A 159 -13.62 16.23 -10.57
C PHE A 159 -13.95 17.53 -11.34
N PRO A 160 -13.55 18.72 -10.84
CA PRO A 160 -13.86 20.01 -11.48
C PRO A 160 -13.29 20.17 -12.90
N SER A 161 -12.18 19.51 -13.20
CA SER A 161 -11.54 19.45 -14.51
C SER A 161 -11.12 18.01 -14.82
N PHE A 162 -10.64 17.76 -16.03
CA PHE A 162 -10.04 16.48 -16.37
C PHE A 162 -8.78 16.26 -15.54
N SER A 163 -8.89 15.43 -14.51
CA SER A 163 -7.87 15.21 -13.49
C SER A 163 -7.61 13.71 -13.32
N PRO A 164 -6.76 13.08 -14.16
CA PRO A 164 -6.40 11.68 -14.03
C PRO A 164 -5.79 11.42 -12.65
N VAL A 165 -6.41 10.56 -11.83
CA VAL A 165 -5.96 10.27 -10.46
C VAL A 165 -4.96 9.13 -10.46
N ILE A 166 -3.87 9.23 -9.68
CA ILE A 166 -2.85 8.18 -9.55
C ILE A 166 -2.74 7.61 -8.14
N HIS A 167 -3.30 8.32 -7.13
CA HIS A 167 -3.27 7.85 -5.75
C HIS A 167 -4.52 8.29 -4.99
N ILE A 168 -5.10 7.36 -4.22
CA ILE A 168 -6.26 7.61 -3.35
C ILE A 168 -5.94 7.31 -1.88
N SER A 169 -6.49 8.11 -0.97
CA SER A 169 -6.45 7.86 0.47
C SER A 169 -7.79 8.23 1.10
N ALA A 170 -8.22 7.46 2.08
CA ALA A 170 -9.45 7.75 2.79
C ALA A 170 -9.39 7.28 4.24
N SER A 171 -10.10 8.00 5.10
CA SER A 171 -10.16 7.71 6.53
C SER A 171 -11.60 7.64 7.03
N HIS A 172 -11.88 8.30 8.15
CA HIS A 172 -13.22 8.31 8.73
C HIS A 172 -14.18 9.20 7.94
N ASN A 173 -13.79 10.47 7.78
CA ASN A 173 -14.71 11.51 7.33
C ASN A 173 -14.20 12.30 6.11
N HIS A 174 -12.99 12.05 5.63
CA HIS A 174 -12.45 12.72 4.44
C HIS A 174 -11.62 11.77 3.57
N ALA A 175 -11.49 12.18 2.32
CA ALA A 175 -10.78 11.49 1.26
C ALA A 175 -9.86 12.48 0.55
N ALA A 176 -8.75 11.96 0.05
CA ALA A 176 -7.74 12.72 -0.66
C ALA A 176 -7.29 11.98 -1.91
N PHE A 177 -7.01 12.75 -2.96
CA PHE A 177 -6.70 12.26 -4.29
C PHE A 177 -5.48 13.02 -4.81
N VAL A 178 -4.53 12.30 -5.42
CA VAL A 178 -3.39 12.89 -6.13
C VAL A 178 -3.55 12.60 -7.60
N THR A 179 -3.43 13.63 -8.43
CA THR A 179 -3.52 13.51 -9.89
C THR A 179 -2.17 13.16 -10.53
N GLN A 180 -2.18 12.77 -11.80
CA GLN A 180 -0.98 12.54 -12.59
C GLN A 180 -0.11 13.82 -12.73
N SER A 181 -0.73 15.02 -12.69
CA SER A 181 -0.03 16.31 -12.64
C SER A 181 0.61 16.60 -11.28
N GLY A 182 0.33 15.79 -10.26
CA GLY A 182 0.75 15.99 -8.87
C GLY A 182 -0.13 16.96 -8.08
N GLU A 183 -1.26 17.39 -8.63
CA GLU A 183 -2.24 18.21 -7.91
C GLU A 183 -3.00 17.38 -6.88
N VAL A 184 -3.39 18.02 -5.77
CA VAL A 184 -4.08 17.34 -4.67
C VAL A 184 -5.50 17.86 -4.52
N PHE A 185 -6.45 16.95 -4.55
CA PHE A 185 -7.85 17.22 -4.28
C PHE A 185 -8.28 16.55 -2.99
N THR A 186 -9.18 17.18 -2.22
CA THR A 186 -9.83 16.53 -1.08
C THR A 186 -11.33 16.78 -1.06
N CYS A 187 -12.05 15.89 -0.40
CA CYS A 187 -13.46 16.06 -0.06
C CYS A 187 -13.74 15.40 1.29
N GLY A 188 -14.80 15.81 1.97
CA GLY A 188 -15.10 15.33 3.31
C GLY A 188 -15.41 16.42 4.33
N ASP A 189 -15.34 16.01 5.58
CA ASP A 189 -15.36 16.88 6.74
C ASP A 189 -14.10 17.75 6.79
N ASN A 190 -14.27 19.06 6.91
CA ASN A 190 -13.21 20.04 7.07
C ASN A 190 -13.33 20.78 8.42
N SER A 191 -14.15 20.31 9.36
CA SER A 191 -14.33 20.99 10.66
C SER A 191 -13.06 21.09 11.49
N SER A 192 -12.12 20.18 11.26
CA SER A 192 -10.78 20.16 11.88
C SER A 192 -9.68 20.50 10.87
N PHE A 193 -10.01 21.16 9.76
CA PHE A 193 -9.10 21.56 8.68
C PHE A 193 -8.39 20.41 7.94
N CYS A 194 -8.84 19.17 8.09
CA CYS A 194 -8.18 18.01 7.48
C CYS A 194 -8.27 17.97 5.95
N CYS A 195 -9.17 18.74 5.33
CA CYS A 195 -9.18 18.91 3.88
C CYS A 195 -8.16 19.97 3.40
N GLY A 196 -7.61 20.80 4.30
CA GLY A 196 -6.54 21.75 3.97
C GLY A 196 -6.96 22.98 3.16
N HIS A 197 -8.26 23.28 3.10
CA HIS A 197 -8.81 24.42 2.36
C HIS A 197 -8.92 25.71 3.19
N GLY A 198 -8.21 25.82 4.31
CA GLY A 198 -8.39 26.91 5.25
C GLY A 198 -9.73 26.81 5.99
N GLU A 199 -10.26 27.94 6.42
CA GLU A 199 -11.58 28.04 7.06
C GLU A 199 -12.75 28.00 6.05
N VAL A 200 -12.49 27.59 4.81
CA VAL A 200 -13.49 27.51 3.75
C VAL A 200 -14.39 26.30 3.99
N ARG A 201 -15.61 26.57 4.46
CA ARG A 201 -16.72 25.60 4.64
C ARG A 201 -16.38 24.44 5.59
N ARG A 202 -17.35 24.04 6.41
CA ARG A 202 -17.19 22.88 7.31
C ARG A 202 -17.16 21.54 6.55
N THR A 203 -17.69 21.49 5.34
CA THR A 203 -17.82 20.26 4.56
C THR A 203 -17.58 20.53 3.09
N ILE A 204 -16.80 19.65 2.46
CA ILE A 204 -16.40 19.71 1.06
C ILE A 204 -17.05 18.52 0.34
N PHE A 205 -18.15 18.77 -0.37
CA PHE A 205 -18.98 17.70 -0.92
C PHE A 205 -18.52 17.14 -2.28
N ARG A 206 -17.56 17.80 -2.94
CA ARG A 206 -16.95 17.37 -4.20
C ARG A 206 -15.44 17.55 -4.10
N PRO A 207 -14.62 16.70 -4.75
CA PRO A 207 -13.18 16.89 -4.75
C PRO A 207 -12.82 18.31 -5.16
N THR A 208 -12.12 19.01 -4.28
CA THR A 208 -11.74 20.41 -4.46
C THR A 208 -10.22 20.49 -4.40
N LEU A 209 -9.61 21.26 -5.31
CA LEU A 209 -8.16 21.47 -5.36
C LEU A 209 -7.69 22.16 -4.09
N ILE A 210 -6.59 21.69 -3.48
CA ILE A 210 -5.93 22.42 -2.40
C ILE A 210 -5.07 23.53 -3.01
N GLU A 211 -5.59 24.75 -3.03
CA GLU A 211 -4.89 25.93 -3.60
C GLU A 211 -3.51 26.17 -2.95
N ALA A 212 -3.37 25.87 -1.65
CA ALA A 212 -2.10 26.02 -0.93
C ALA A 212 -0.98 25.07 -1.41
N LEU A 213 -1.33 23.99 -2.14
CA LEU A 213 -0.37 23.06 -2.74
C LEU A 213 -0.27 23.22 -4.26
N LYS A 214 -0.87 24.26 -4.83
CA LYS A 214 -0.83 24.50 -6.27
C LYS A 214 0.62 24.74 -6.72
N GLY A 215 1.06 23.97 -7.72
CA GLY A 215 2.44 23.99 -8.21
C GLY A 215 3.44 23.18 -7.36
N ILE A 216 2.98 22.47 -6.32
CA ILE A 216 3.80 21.58 -5.48
C ILE A 216 3.38 20.12 -5.80
N PRO A 217 4.05 19.45 -6.75
CA PRO A 217 3.64 18.14 -7.20
C PRO A 217 3.77 17.07 -6.10
N CYS A 218 2.65 16.43 -5.77
CA CYS A 218 2.56 15.35 -4.81
C CYS A 218 2.57 13.97 -5.49
N LYS A 219 3.08 12.96 -4.77
CA LYS A 219 3.04 11.54 -5.19
C LYS A 219 2.17 10.66 -4.28
N GLN A 220 2.03 11.05 -3.01
CA GLN A 220 1.29 10.28 -2.01
C GLN A 220 0.55 11.21 -1.05
N VAL A 221 -0.59 10.75 -0.56
CA VAL A 221 -1.34 11.38 0.53
C VAL A 221 -1.78 10.32 1.54
N ALA A 222 -1.76 10.65 2.82
CA ALA A 222 -2.22 9.80 3.91
C ALA A 222 -3.21 10.56 4.81
N THR A 223 -4.40 10.00 4.98
CA THR A 223 -5.49 10.62 5.75
C THR A 223 -5.58 9.99 7.15
N GLY A 224 -5.37 10.81 8.18
CA GLY A 224 -5.62 10.44 9.58
C GLY A 224 -7.09 10.63 9.95
N LEU A 225 -7.45 10.65 11.25
CA LEU A 225 -8.84 10.94 11.63
C LEU A 225 -9.25 12.36 11.23
N ASN A 226 -8.47 13.32 11.71
CA ASN A 226 -8.77 14.75 11.65
C ASN A 226 -7.56 15.55 11.13
N PHE A 227 -6.68 14.91 10.35
CA PHE A 227 -5.52 15.55 9.73
C PHE A 227 -5.11 14.81 8.45
N THR A 228 -4.34 15.47 7.60
CA THR A 228 -3.82 14.91 6.35
C THR A 228 -2.32 15.18 6.22
N VAL A 229 -1.61 14.19 5.67
CA VAL A 229 -0.18 14.23 5.38
C VAL A 229 0.01 14.10 3.86
N PHE A 230 0.74 15.03 3.26
CA PHE A 230 1.03 15.08 1.83
C PHE A 230 2.52 14.87 1.61
N LEU A 231 2.86 14.03 0.64
CA LEU A 231 4.24 13.74 0.26
C LEU A 231 4.50 14.20 -1.16
N THR A 232 5.45 15.12 -1.32
CA THR A 232 5.84 15.65 -2.63
C THR A 232 6.65 14.64 -3.43
N VAL A 233 6.75 14.83 -4.75
CA VAL A 233 7.64 14.01 -5.60
C VAL A 233 9.11 14.15 -5.16
N GLN A 234 9.50 15.32 -4.64
CA GLN A 234 10.83 15.61 -4.08
C GLN A 234 11.05 15.07 -2.66
N GLY A 235 10.04 14.41 -2.07
CA GLY A 235 10.15 13.81 -0.73
C GLY A 235 10.01 14.80 0.43
N GLN A 236 9.44 15.99 0.19
CA GLN A 236 9.05 16.92 1.24
C GLN A 236 7.68 16.50 1.81
N VAL A 237 7.48 16.75 3.11
CA VAL A 237 6.24 16.38 3.81
C VAL A 237 5.50 17.65 4.22
N PHE A 238 4.24 17.75 3.82
CA PHE A 238 3.32 18.80 4.27
C PHE A 238 2.22 18.19 5.11
N THR A 239 1.72 18.92 6.11
CA THR A 239 0.64 18.46 6.99
C THR A 239 -0.39 19.56 7.23
N CYS A 240 -1.66 19.18 7.35
CA CYS A 240 -2.74 20.07 7.78
C CYS A 240 -3.76 19.35 8.65
N GLY A 241 -4.56 20.11 9.39
CA GLY A 241 -5.65 19.61 10.21
C GLY A 241 -5.43 19.82 11.71
N SER A 242 -5.99 18.91 12.52
CA SER A 242 -5.84 18.92 13.97
C SER A 242 -4.43 18.50 14.40
N ASN A 243 -3.91 19.18 15.42
CA ASN A 243 -2.56 19.00 15.95
C ASN A 243 -2.51 18.89 17.48
N ALA A 244 -3.61 18.53 18.15
CA ALA A 244 -3.68 18.52 19.63
C ALA A 244 -2.60 17.66 20.32
N HIS A 245 -2.01 16.70 19.60
CA HIS A 245 -0.97 15.79 20.09
C HIS A 245 0.35 15.90 19.31
N GLY A 246 0.53 16.93 18.48
CA GLY A 246 1.72 17.08 17.65
C GLY A 246 1.75 16.22 16.38
N GLN A 247 0.62 15.64 15.97
CA GLN A 247 0.53 14.75 14.81
C GLN A 247 0.89 15.40 13.46
N LEU A 248 1.01 16.73 13.42
CA LEU A 248 1.49 17.47 12.26
C LEU A 248 3.01 17.64 12.23
N GLY A 249 3.73 17.41 13.34
CA GLY A 249 5.20 17.32 13.36
C GLY A 249 5.95 18.66 13.37
N HIS A 250 5.29 19.78 13.74
CA HIS A 250 5.88 21.12 13.69
C HIS A 250 6.53 21.61 14.99
N GLY A 251 6.63 20.76 16.02
CA GLY A 251 7.16 21.14 17.33
C GLY A 251 6.20 21.93 18.22
N ASP A 252 4.91 21.96 17.85
CA ASP A 252 3.84 22.59 18.60
C ASP A 252 2.55 21.76 18.51
N THR A 253 1.51 22.18 19.23
CA THR A 253 0.17 21.56 19.23
C THR A 253 -0.89 22.44 18.56
N ILE A 254 -0.48 23.27 17.60
CA ILE A 254 -1.36 24.24 16.95
C ILE A 254 -1.88 23.64 15.64
N ASP A 255 -3.21 23.67 15.46
CA ASP A 255 -3.87 23.21 14.24
C ASP A 255 -3.38 24.00 13.02
N ARG A 256 -3.52 23.40 11.83
CA ARG A 256 -3.11 24.01 10.55
C ARG A 256 -4.28 24.00 9.58
N SER A 257 -4.78 25.19 9.26
CA SER A 257 -5.92 25.34 8.35
C SER A 257 -5.57 24.99 6.90
N THR A 258 -4.30 25.13 6.52
CA THR A 258 -3.72 24.80 5.22
C THR A 258 -2.45 23.96 5.38
N PRO A 259 -2.04 23.18 4.36
CA PRO A 259 -0.80 22.43 4.40
C PRO A 259 0.43 23.29 4.71
N LYS A 260 1.22 22.87 5.69
CA LYS A 260 2.50 23.46 6.08
C LYS A 260 3.59 22.41 5.96
N ILE A 261 4.76 22.79 5.42
CA ILE A 261 5.92 21.90 5.34
C ILE A 261 6.47 21.55 6.72
N ILE A 262 6.96 20.32 6.89
CA ILE A 262 7.72 19.88 8.05
C ILE A 262 9.20 20.12 7.78
N GLU A 263 9.74 21.21 8.33
CA GLU A 263 11.14 21.63 8.15
C GLU A 263 12.16 20.57 8.62
N PHE A 264 11.77 19.72 9.58
CA PHE A 264 12.63 18.67 10.12
C PHE A 264 13.25 17.76 9.05
N PHE A 265 12.55 17.49 7.94
CA PHE A 265 13.06 16.60 6.88
C PHE A 265 14.01 17.29 5.90
N GLU A 266 14.10 18.63 5.88
CA GLU A 266 15.02 19.33 4.97
C GLU A 266 16.48 18.99 5.25
N GLU A 267 16.82 18.71 6.52
CA GLU A 267 18.19 18.40 6.96
C GLU A 267 18.52 16.90 6.96
N LEU A 268 17.50 16.02 7.00
CA LEU A 268 17.68 14.58 7.28
C LEU A 268 17.58 13.67 6.06
N GLY A 269 17.01 14.16 4.95
CA GLY A 269 16.89 13.41 3.69
C GLY A 269 15.45 13.24 3.23
N GLN A 270 15.30 12.73 2.02
CA GLN A 270 14.00 12.64 1.35
C GLN A 270 13.12 11.54 1.96
N VAL A 271 11.85 11.87 2.17
CA VAL A 271 10.82 10.91 2.56
C VAL A 271 10.28 10.20 1.32
N PHE A 272 10.15 8.88 1.36
CA PHE A 272 9.57 8.11 0.26
C PHE A 272 8.20 7.51 0.59
N GLN A 273 7.84 7.40 1.87
CA GLN A 273 6.52 6.94 2.30
C GLN A 273 6.03 7.70 3.53
N VAL A 274 4.73 8.04 3.54
CA VAL A 274 4.02 8.52 4.73
C VAL A 274 2.84 7.61 5.08
N ALA A 275 2.47 7.54 6.36
CA ALA A 275 1.27 6.87 6.84
C ALA A 275 0.65 7.65 8.01
N ALA A 276 -0.67 7.67 8.11
CA ALA A 276 -1.42 8.41 9.13
C ALA A 276 -2.36 7.48 9.90
N GLY A 277 -2.17 7.42 11.21
CA GLY A 277 -3.01 6.67 12.14
C GLY A 277 -4.15 7.52 12.68
N ALA A 278 -4.59 7.21 13.91
CA ALA A 278 -5.67 7.95 14.54
C ALA A 278 -5.33 9.44 14.75
N SER A 279 -4.24 9.66 15.49
CA SER A 279 -3.69 10.98 15.84
C SER A 279 -2.16 10.91 15.87
N TYR A 280 -1.54 10.15 14.96
CA TYR A 280 -0.09 9.99 14.86
C TYR A 280 0.31 9.71 13.42
N THR A 281 1.56 10.02 13.09
CA THR A 281 2.10 9.97 11.74
C THR A 281 3.38 9.15 11.73
N PHE A 282 3.58 8.39 10.66
CA PHE A 282 4.88 7.84 10.29
C PHE A 282 5.37 8.46 9.00
N SER A 283 6.69 8.62 8.93
CA SER A 283 7.41 8.83 7.68
C SER A 283 8.57 7.83 7.57
N VAL A 284 8.87 7.41 6.35
CA VAL A 284 10.03 6.56 6.05
C VAL A 284 10.92 7.31 5.06
N THR A 285 12.16 7.54 5.45
CA THR A 285 13.20 8.17 4.62
C THR A 285 13.83 7.16 3.66
N GLU A 286 14.43 7.62 2.56
CA GLU A 286 15.01 6.73 1.53
C GLU A 286 16.05 5.73 2.05
N ASP A 287 16.73 6.06 3.15
CA ASP A 287 17.67 5.16 3.85
C ASP A 287 16.98 4.09 4.72
N GLY A 288 15.65 4.08 4.75
CA GLY A 288 14.81 3.09 5.43
C GLY A 288 14.58 3.38 6.91
N ILE A 289 14.90 4.59 7.39
CA ILE A 289 14.65 5.01 8.77
C ILE A 289 13.18 5.44 8.92
N VAL A 290 12.50 4.86 9.91
CA VAL A 290 11.13 5.26 10.28
C VAL A 290 11.18 6.33 11.36
N HIS A 291 10.49 7.43 11.11
CA HIS A 291 10.19 8.45 12.10
C HIS A 291 8.71 8.41 12.47
N SER A 292 8.41 8.66 13.73
CA SER A 292 7.04 8.76 14.26
C SER A 292 6.86 10.03 15.06
N PHE A 293 5.66 10.59 14.99
CA PHE A 293 5.25 11.78 15.73
C PHE A 293 3.74 11.83 15.93
N GLY A 294 3.27 12.63 16.87
CA GLY A 294 1.88 12.71 17.30
C GLY A 294 1.63 12.00 18.62
N SER A 295 0.41 11.46 18.78
CA SER A 295 -0.02 10.82 20.01
C SER A 295 0.68 9.49 20.27
N CYS A 296 1.16 9.32 21.50
CA CYS A 296 1.73 8.08 22.02
C CYS A 296 0.69 7.09 22.54
N THR A 297 -0.61 7.42 22.43
CA THR A 297 -1.72 6.55 22.86
C THR A 297 -1.51 5.15 22.32
N ASN A 298 -1.73 4.14 23.16
CA ASN A 298 -1.54 2.73 22.83
C ASN A 298 -0.10 2.35 22.43
N PHE A 299 0.91 3.17 22.71
CA PHE A 299 2.30 2.99 22.28
C PHE A 299 2.51 2.98 20.77
N CYS A 300 1.60 3.59 19.99
CA CYS A 300 1.64 3.55 18.53
C CYS A 300 2.90 4.19 17.93
N LEU A 301 3.62 5.06 18.64
CA LEU A 301 4.88 5.64 18.18
C LEU A 301 6.05 4.64 18.23
N GLY A 302 5.99 3.58 19.06
CA GLY A 302 7.00 2.52 19.07
C GLY A 302 8.34 2.90 19.72
N HIS A 303 8.35 3.94 20.58
CA HIS A 303 9.55 4.41 21.27
C HIS A 303 9.84 3.69 22.60
N GLY A 304 8.90 2.87 23.08
CA GLY A 304 9.01 2.20 24.38
C GLY A 304 8.46 3.01 25.55
N ASP A 305 7.89 4.19 25.29
CA ASP A 305 7.35 5.12 26.27
C ASP A 305 5.99 5.70 25.81
N GLN A 306 5.33 6.46 26.69
CA GLN A 306 4.06 7.16 26.43
C GLN A 306 4.24 8.67 26.48
N HIS A 307 5.17 9.22 25.68
CA HIS A 307 5.29 10.66 25.48
C HIS A 307 4.89 11.02 24.05
N ASP A 308 3.96 11.97 23.92
CA ASP A 308 3.60 12.54 22.63
C ASP A 308 4.84 13.21 22.01
N GLU A 309 5.03 13.02 20.71
CA GLU A 309 6.20 13.52 19.99
C GLU A 309 5.75 14.64 19.05
N LEU A 310 6.14 15.88 19.35
CA LEU A 310 5.71 17.05 18.58
C LEU A 310 6.53 17.27 17.30
N VAL A 311 7.69 16.63 17.21
CA VAL A 311 8.57 16.60 16.03
C VAL A 311 8.85 15.15 15.65
N PRO A 312 9.17 14.85 14.38
CA PRO A 312 9.49 13.48 13.99
C PRO A 312 10.67 12.91 14.78
N ARG A 313 10.47 11.73 15.41
CA ARG A 313 11.51 11.01 16.16
C ARG A 313 11.78 9.66 15.54
N ALA A 314 13.06 9.36 15.28
CA ALA A 314 13.45 8.07 14.70
C ALA A 314 13.19 6.91 15.68
N ILE A 315 12.55 5.84 15.19
CA ILE A 315 12.29 4.62 15.97
C ILE A 315 13.60 3.84 16.17
N GLN A 316 14.17 3.95 17.38
CA GLN A 316 15.51 3.46 17.67
C GLN A 316 15.68 1.94 17.57
N SER A 317 14.62 1.17 17.82
CA SER A 317 14.68 -0.30 17.73
C SER A 317 14.99 -0.78 16.31
N PHE A 318 14.53 -0.07 15.27
CA PHE A 318 14.92 -0.34 13.88
C PHE A 318 16.30 0.22 13.57
N LYS A 319 16.52 1.51 13.88
CA LYS A 319 17.77 2.22 13.53
C LYS A 319 19.01 1.55 14.11
N ARG A 320 19.00 1.20 15.40
CA ARG A 320 20.15 0.57 16.08
C ARG A 320 20.45 -0.84 15.56
N ARG A 321 19.45 -1.53 15.03
CA ARG A 321 19.57 -2.87 14.44
C ARG A 321 19.84 -2.83 12.93
N ASN A 322 19.96 -1.63 12.35
CA ASN A 322 20.13 -1.42 10.91
C ASN A 322 19.07 -2.15 10.07
N ILE A 323 17.81 -2.09 10.53
CA ILE A 323 16.66 -2.67 9.82
C ILE A 323 16.14 -1.60 8.86
N HIS A 324 16.23 -1.88 7.56
CA HIS A 324 15.76 -0.99 6.51
C HIS A 324 14.28 -1.24 6.22
N ILE A 325 13.42 -0.30 6.58
CA ILE A 325 11.96 -0.42 6.44
C ILE A 325 11.51 0.02 5.05
N LEU A 326 10.66 -0.79 4.42
CA LEU A 326 10.06 -0.49 3.11
C LEU A 326 8.65 0.09 3.23
N ARG A 327 7.87 -0.39 4.20
CA ARG A 327 6.48 0.02 4.38
C ARG A 327 6.12 0.13 5.85
N VAL A 328 5.31 1.12 6.17
CA VAL A 328 4.58 1.23 7.42
C VAL A 328 3.08 1.39 7.16
N SER A 329 2.26 0.87 8.05
CA SER A 329 0.82 1.07 8.09
C SER A 329 0.40 1.44 9.50
N ALA A 330 -0.40 2.50 9.60
CA ALA A 330 -0.85 3.07 10.86
C ALA A 330 -2.34 2.73 11.08
N GLY A 331 -2.61 1.88 12.08
CA GLY A 331 -3.96 1.57 12.53
C GLY A 331 -4.50 2.63 13.49
N ASP A 332 -5.62 2.30 14.13
CA ASP A 332 -6.23 3.20 15.12
C ASP A 332 -5.59 2.99 16.50
N GLU A 333 -5.23 1.74 16.81
CA GLU A 333 -4.70 1.34 18.12
C GLU A 333 -3.33 0.63 18.04
N HIS A 334 -2.81 0.40 16.83
CA HIS A 334 -1.55 -0.31 16.62
C HIS A 334 -0.90 0.06 15.28
N ALA A 335 0.34 -0.36 15.10
CA ALA A 335 1.13 -0.10 13.90
C ALA A 335 1.83 -1.37 13.42
N VAL A 336 2.12 -1.38 12.11
CA VAL A 336 2.75 -2.52 11.45
C VAL A 336 3.79 -2.00 10.46
N ALA A 337 4.95 -2.65 10.41
CA ALA A 337 6.02 -2.34 9.47
C ALA A 337 6.48 -3.59 8.72
N LEU A 338 6.99 -3.36 7.52
CA LEU A 338 7.59 -4.36 6.64
C LEU A 338 9.02 -3.92 6.29
N ASP A 339 10.00 -4.79 6.54
CA ASP A 339 11.40 -4.53 6.16
C ASP A 339 11.75 -5.02 4.76
N SER A 340 12.95 -4.65 4.29
CA SER A 340 13.48 -5.02 2.97
C SER A 340 13.82 -6.49 2.79
N SER A 341 13.72 -7.30 3.84
CA SER A 341 13.86 -8.76 3.80
C SER A 341 12.52 -9.48 3.91
N GLY A 342 11.40 -8.75 3.85
CA GLY A 342 10.06 -9.31 3.90
C GLY A 342 9.60 -9.72 5.30
N PHE A 343 10.28 -9.27 6.37
CA PHE A 343 9.82 -9.50 7.74
C PHE A 343 8.82 -8.44 8.19
N VAL A 344 7.84 -8.89 8.96
CA VAL A 344 6.78 -8.05 9.52
C VAL A 344 7.05 -7.78 11.00
N TYR A 345 6.83 -6.54 11.41
CA TYR A 345 6.93 -6.09 12.79
C TYR A 345 5.60 -5.45 13.19
N THR A 346 5.13 -5.73 14.40
CA THR A 346 3.90 -5.13 14.93
C THR A 346 4.15 -4.54 16.30
N TRP A 347 3.48 -3.43 16.61
CA TRP A 347 3.51 -2.83 17.95
C TRP A 347 2.26 -1.99 18.22
N GLY A 348 2.11 -1.57 19.46
CA GLY A 348 0.97 -0.81 19.96
C GLY A 348 0.08 -1.68 20.85
N ARG A 349 -1.25 -1.52 20.75
CA ARG A 349 -2.19 -2.28 21.57
C ARG A 349 -2.37 -3.73 21.11
N GLY A 350 -2.25 -4.68 22.04
CA GLY A 350 -2.37 -6.12 21.81
C GLY A 350 -3.79 -6.67 21.74
N TYR A 351 -4.78 -5.90 22.20
CA TYR A 351 -6.17 -6.34 22.37
C TYR A 351 -6.80 -6.97 21.11
N CYS A 352 -7.60 -8.02 21.28
CA CYS A 352 -8.13 -8.89 20.22
C CYS A 352 -7.05 -9.62 19.40
N GLY A 353 -5.79 -9.64 19.85
CA GLY A 353 -4.69 -10.23 19.10
C GLY A 353 -4.29 -9.45 17.86
N ALA A 354 -4.55 -8.13 17.81
CA ALA A 354 -4.26 -7.28 16.65
C ALA A 354 -2.77 -7.29 16.23
N LEU A 355 -1.88 -7.70 17.15
CA LEU A 355 -0.43 -7.83 16.92
C LEU A 355 0.00 -9.23 16.48
N GLY A 356 -0.84 -10.26 16.65
CA GLY A 356 -0.58 -11.59 16.08
C GLY A 356 0.47 -12.46 16.79
N HIS A 357 0.95 -12.06 17.97
CA HIS A 357 1.95 -12.81 18.74
C HIS A 357 1.36 -14.02 19.51
N GLY A 358 0.05 -14.27 19.40
CA GLY A 358 -0.65 -15.32 20.14
C GLY A 358 -1.12 -14.91 21.53
N GLU A 359 -1.04 -13.62 21.83
CA GLU A 359 -1.35 -13.00 23.12
C GLU A 359 -1.92 -11.58 22.91
N GLU A 360 -2.43 -10.96 23.97
CA GLU A 360 -3.11 -9.64 23.93
C GLU A 360 -2.35 -8.51 24.63
N ASN A 361 -1.12 -8.76 25.05
CA ASN A 361 -0.24 -7.77 25.65
C ASN A 361 0.17 -6.73 24.62
N ASP A 362 0.21 -5.48 25.08
CA ASP A 362 0.72 -4.37 24.30
C ASP A 362 2.22 -4.54 24.06
N LYS A 363 2.68 -4.05 22.91
CA LYS A 363 4.10 -4.00 22.55
C LYS A 363 4.49 -2.54 22.43
N THR A 364 5.37 -2.10 23.32
CA THR A 364 5.76 -0.69 23.38
C THR A 364 6.80 -0.30 22.33
N ILE A 365 7.45 -1.30 21.73
CA ILE A 365 8.40 -1.18 20.62
C ILE A 365 8.07 -2.22 19.53
N PRO A 366 8.46 -1.97 18.27
CA PRO A 366 8.33 -2.96 17.19
C PRO A 366 8.87 -4.35 17.54
N GLU A 367 8.00 -5.36 17.50
CA GLU A 367 8.37 -6.77 17.68
C GLU A 367 8.16 -7.55 16.39
N ILE A 368 9.13 -8.42 16.05
CA ILE A 368 9.06 -9.25 14.84
C ILE A 368 8.01 -10.35 14.98
N LEU A 369 7.18 -10.52 13.93
CA LEU A 369 6.15 -11.55 13.90
C LEU A 369 6.73 -12.90 13.48
N THR A 370 7.23 -13.66 14.45
CA THR A 370 8.00 -14.89 14.21
C THR A 370 7.26 -15.97 13.44
N SER A 371 5.93 -16.04 13.58
CA SER A 371 5.08 -17.00 12.87
C SER A 371 5.04 -16.79 11.35
N LEU A 372 5.38 -15.59 10.87
CA LEU A 372 5.47 -15.28 9.44
C LEU A 372 6.90 -15.34 8.88
N LYS A 373 7.88 -15.80 9.67
CA LYS A 373 9.26 -16.04 9.19
C LYS A 373 9.35 -17.10 8.08
N GLY A 374 8.30 -17.82 7.72
CA GLY A 374 8.29 -18.68 6.53
C GLY A 374 8.04 -17.93 5.21
N TYR A 375 7.54 -16.70 5.28
CA TYR A 375 6.96 -16.00 4.14
C TYR A 375 7.70 -14.70 3.82
N LEU A 376 7.58 -14.24 2.57
CA LEU A 376 8.07 -12.95 2.11
C LEU A 376 6.88 -12.01 2.01
N ALA A 377 6.67 -11.19 3.03
CA ALA A 377 5.61 -10.19 3.02
C ALA A 377 5.95 -9.05 2.05
N VAL A 378 4.95 -8.53 1.33
CA VAL A 378 5.11 -7.43 0.34
C VAL A 378 4.22 -6.24 0.65
N GLN A 379 3.12 -6.46 1.38
CA GLN A 379 2.23 -5.40 1.85
C GLN A 379 1.74 -5.71 3.28
N VAL A 380 1.56 -4.66 4.07
CA VAL A 380 0.97 -4.73 5.41
C VAL A 380 -0.13 -3.67 5.53
N CYS A 381 -1.24 -4.01 6.18
CA CYS A 381 -2.33 -3.07 6.43
C CYS A 381 -2.87 -3.24 7.85
N ALA A 382 -3.04 -2.12 8.56
CA ALA A 382 -3.56 -2.06 9.91
C ALA A 382 -4.73 -1.06 9.97
N ARG A 383 -5.87 -1.47 10.53
CA ARG A 383 -6.96 -0.54 10.86
C ARG A 383 -7.83 -1.07 11.98
N LYS A 384 -8.29 -0.17 12.86
CA LYS A 384 -9.04 -0.48 14.08
C LYS A 384 -8.32 -1.48 15.00
N ARG A 385 -8.53 -2.78 14.80
CA ARG A 385 -7.90 -3.90 15.53
C ARG A 385 -7.64 -5.09 14.61
N LYS A 386 -7.39 -4.82 13.33
CA LYS A 386 -7.21 -5.81 12.28
C LYS A 386 -5.88 -5.58 11.60
N THR A 387 -5.18 -6.67 11.34
CA THR A 387 -3.93 -6.66 10.59
C THR A 387 -4.01 -7.65 9.46
N PHE A 388 -3.59 -7.21 8.28
CA PHE A 388 -3.42 -8.03 7.10
C PHE A 388 -1.96 -7.99 6.65
N VAL A 389 -1.47 -9.13 6.19
CA VAL A 389 -0.15 -9.29 5.59
C VAL A 389 -0.33 -10.01 4.26
N LEU A 390 0.09 -9.36 3.17
CA LEU A 390 0.14 -9.94 1.83
C LEU A 390 1.56 -10.45 1.56
N THR A 391 1.69 -11.61 0.95
CA THR A 391 2.98 -12.20 0.53
C THR A 391 3.23 -12.06 -0.98
N ASP A 392 4.47 -12.25 -1.41
CA ASP A 392 4.87 -12.27 -2.83
C ASP A 392 4.23 -13.43 -3.64
N GLU A 393 3.65 -14.42 -2.96
CA GLU A 393 2.89 -15.51 -3.56
C GLU A 393 1.38 -15.22 -3.66
N GLY A 394 0.96 -13.99 -3.34
CA GLY A 394 -0.44 -13.58 -3.36
C GLY A 394 -1.30 -14.18 -2.24
N SER A 395 -0.67 -14.85 -1.27
CA SER A 395 -1.35 -15.33 -0.05
C SER A 395 -1.58 -14.18 0.93
N VAL A 396 -2.75 -14.17 1.56
CA VAL A 396 -3.16 -13.16 2.55
C VAL A 396 -3.26 -13.82 3.92
N PHE A 397 -2.58 -13.24 4.91
CA PHE A 397 -2.76 -13.57 6.32
C PHE A 397 -3.55 -12.47 7.00
N ALA A 398 -4.43 -12.84 7.92
CA ALA A 398 -5.17 -11.90 8.76
C ALA A 398 -5.19 -12.33 10.21
N PHE A 399 -5.25 -11.34 11.10
CA PHE A 399 -5.35 -11.53 12.55
C PHE A 399 -5.92 -10.28 13.22
N GLY A 400 -6.33 -10.42 14.48
CA GLY A 400 -7.03 -9.40 15.24
C GLY A 400 -8.52 -9.69 15.42
N TRP A 401 -9.31 -8.63 15.44
CA TRP A 401 -10.73 -8.68 15.75
C TRP A 401 -11.61 -9.18 14.58
N MET A 402 -12.43 -10.21 14.80
CA MET A 402 -13.34 -10.83 13.81
C MET A 402 -14.71 -10.15 13.71
N GLY A 403 -14.87 -8.97 14.33
CA GLY A 403 -16.11 -8.20 14.25
C GLY A 403 -16.59 -7.99 12.82
N PHE A 404 -17.90 -8.15 12.62
CA PHE A 404 -18.58 -7.96 11.33
C PHE A 404 -18.09 -8.87 10.19
N GLY A 405 -17.29 -9.91 10.46
CA GLY A 405 -16.70 -10.75 9.40
C GLY A 405 -15.57 -10.09 8.63
N SER A 406 -15.05 -8.97 9.14
CA SER A 406 -14.10 -8.12 8.41
C SER A 406 -12.67 -8.65 8.32
N LEU A 407 -12.40 -9.85 8.87
CA LEU A 407 -11.19 -10.64 8.61
C LEU A 407 -11.36 -11.69 7.49
N GLY A 408 -12.58 -11.95 7.02
CA GLY A 408 -12.83 -12.85 5.88
C GLY A 408 -12.85 -14.35 6.22
N PHE A 409 -12.88 -14.68 7.51
CA PHE A 409 -13.03 -16.06 7.98
C PHE A 409 -14.51 -16.40 8.25
N SER A 410 -14.94 -17.57 7.78
CA SER A 410 -16.33 -18.06 7.92
C SER A 410 -16.66 -18.60 9.31
N ASP A 411 -15.66 -18.87 10.17
CA ASP A 411 -15.79 -19.56 11.44
C ASP A 411 -16.08 -18.64 12.64
N ARG A 412 -16.76 -17.51 12.41
CA ARG A 412 -17.07 -16.47 13.43
C ARG A 412 -17.74 -17.01 14.72
N GLY A 413 -18.28 -18.23 14.70
CA GLY A 413 -18.87 -18.88 15.88
C GLY A 413 -17.88 -19.49 16.88
N SER A 414 -16.61 -19.71 16.53
CA SER A 414 -15.64 -20.39 17.42
C SER A 414 -14.80 -19.43 18.26
N SER A 415 -14.59 -18.20 17.78
CA SER A 415 -13.85 -17.13 18.45
C SER A 415 -14.16 -15.79 17.78
N ASP A 416 -14.26 -14.72 18.56
CA ASP A 416 -14.45 -13.36 18.05
C ASP A 416 -13.11 -12.67 17.66
N LYS A 417 -12.00 -13.41 17.73
CA LYS A 417 -10.65 -12.93 17.45
C LYS A 417 -9.73 -14.01 16.90
N VAL A 418 -8.70 -13.57 16.18
CA VAL A 418 -7.63 -14.40 15.61
C VAL A 418 -6.30 -13.92 16.18
N MET A 419 -5.74 -14.71 17.10
CA MET A 419 -4.59 -14.31 17.93
C MET A 419 -3.22 -14.45 17.25
N LYS A 420 -3.14 -15.26 16.19
CA LYS A 420 -1.94 -15.48 15.38
C LYS A 420 -2.31 -15.36 13.90
N PRO A 421 -1.40 -14.91 13.03
CA PRO A 421 -1.62 -14.85 11.59
C PRO A 421 -2.22 -16.15 11.07
N ARG A 422 -3.41 -16.05 10.49
CA ARG A 422 -4.10 -17.16 9.83
C ARG A 422 -4.25 -16.84 8.35
N MET A 423 -3.96 -17.80 7.48
CA MET A 423 -4.09 -17.63 6.04
C MET A 423 -5.57 -17.62 5.63
N LEU A 424 -5.96 -16.72 4.74
CA LEU A 424 -7.28 -16.70 4.12
C LEU A 424 -7.32 -17.70 2.96
N ASP A 425 -7.59 -18.98 3.26
CA ASP A 425 -7.61 -20.05 2.26
C ASP A 425 -8.58 -19.78 1.09
N ASN A 426 -9.68 -19.06 1.36
CA ASN A 426 -10.67 -18.69 0.34
C ASN A 426 -10.11 -17.77 -0.78
N LEU A 427 -9.01 -17.06 -0.52
CA LEU A 427 -8.33 -16.20 -1.52
C LEU A 427 -7.05 -16.84 -2.07
N ARG A 428 -6.67 -18.03 -1.61
CA ARG A 428 -5.41 -18.67 -1.99
C ARG A 428 -5.25 -18.88 -3.49
N SER A 429 -6.33 -19.20 -4.19
CA SER A 429 -6.31 -19.42 -5.65
C SER A 429 -6.42 -18.14 -6.47
N GLN A 430 -6.62 -16.98 -5.83
CA GLN A 430 -6.93 -15.72 -6.51
C GLN A 430 -5.71 -14.85 -6.78
N TYR A 431 -4.57 -15.15 -6.16
CA TYR A 431 -3.34 -14.35 -6.22
C TYR A 431 -3.63 -12.84 -5.97
N VAL A 432 -3.79 -12.51 -4.69
CA VAL A 432 -4.06 -11.12 -4.27
C VAL A 432 -2.81 -10.27 -4.51
N SER A 433 -2.99 -9.08 -5.05
CA SER A 433 -1.90 -8.12 -5.31
C SER A 433 -1.98 -6.88 -4.42
N GLN A 434 -3.16 -6.57 -3.88
CA GLN A 434 -3.35 -5.48 -2.94
C GLN A 434 -4.49 -5.81 -1.96
N ILE A 435 -4.34 -5.37 -0.71
CA ILE A 435 -5.40 -5.40 0.29
C ILE A 435 -5.53 -4.04 0.98
N SER A 436 -6.74 -3.69 1.38
CA SER A 436 -7.07 -2.49 2.16
C SER A 436 -8.13 -2.84 3.19
N THR A 437 -7.93 -2.39 4.44
CA THR A 437 -8.89 -2.63 5.53
C THR A 437 -9.37 -1.31 6.13
N GLY A 438 -10.68 -1.17 6.22
CA GLY A 438 -11.38 -0.06 6.86
C GLY A 438 -11.76 -0.43 8.28
N LEU A 439 -12.68 0.32 8.88
CA LEU A 439 -13.10 0.07 10.27
C LEU A 439 -13.94 -1.21 10.39
N TYR A 440 -14.76 -1.49 9.39
CA TYR A 440 -15.78 -2.54 9.47
C TYR A 440 -15.76 -3.50 8.28
N HIS A 441 -14.98 -3.21 7.24
CA HIS A 441 -14.84 -4.03 6.05
C HIS A 441 -13.40 -4.02 5.53
N THR A 442 -13.14 -4.90 4.57
CA THR A 442 -11.85 -5.11 3.94
C THR A 442 -12.08 -5.42 2.46
N VAL A 443 -11.22 -4.91 1.60
CA VAL A 443 -11.27 -5.11 0.15
C VAL A 443 -9.89 -5.55 -0.34
N GLY A 444 -9.84 -6.54 -1.22
CA GLY A 444 -8.62 -7.01 -1.87
C GLY A 444 -8.77 -7.03 -3.38
N VAL A 445 -7.66 -6.82 -4.10
CA VAL A 445 -7.57 -6.84 -5.55
C VAL A 445 -6.59 -7.93 -5.97
N THR A 446 -6.97 -8.68 -7.00
CA THR A 446 -6.13 -9.74 -7.58
C THR A 446 -5.27 -9.22 -8.74
N ASN A 447 -4.26 -9.97 -9.14
CA ASN A 447 -3.49 -9.68 -10.37
C ASN A 447 -4.32 -9.71 -11.67
N ARG A 448 -5.53 -10.28 -11.63
CA ARG A 448 -6.47 -10.32 -12.76
C ARG A 448 -7.45 -9.15 -12.79
N GLY A 449 -7.40 -8.26 -11.78
CA GLY A 449 -8.32 -7.13 -11.67
C GLY A 449 -9.66 -7.46 -11.00
N LEU A 450 -9.82 -8.67 -10.47
CA LEU A 450 -10.98 -9.01 -9.64
C LEU A 450 -10.85 -8.32 -8.28
N VAL A 451 -11.94 -7.73 -7.81
CA VAL A 451 -12.06 -7.04 -6.52
C VAL A 451 -12.93 -7.87 -5.60
N PHE A 452 -12.43 -8.24 -4.42
CA PHE A 452 -13.16 -8.98 -3.41
C PHE A 452 -13.37 -8.13 -2.17
N GLY A 453 -14.56 -8.15 -1.58
CA GLY A 453 -14.82 -7.51 -0.30
C GLY A 453 -15.50 -8.42 0.71
N PHE A 454 -15.26 -8.12 1.98
CA PHE A 454 -15.81 -8.82 3.13
C PHE A 454 -15.86 -7.91 4.35
N GLY A 455 -16.76 -8.20 5.28
CA GLY A 455 -17.09 -7.39 6.45
C GLY A 455 -18.52 -6.86 6.43
N ASP A 456 -18.71 -5.76 7.15
CA ASP A 456 -19.98 -5.04 7.22
C ASP A 456 -20.36 -4.42 5.87
N ASN A 457 -21.65 -4.44 5.52
CA ASN A 457 -22.20 -3.74 4.37
C ASN A 457 -23.53 -3.04 4.67
N GLU A 458 -23.88 -2.83 5.94
CA GLU A 458 -25.12 -2.16 6.35
C GLU A 458 -25.22 -0.71 5.83
N ARG A 459 -24.08 -0.10 5.48
CA ARG A 459 -23.99 1.23 4.86
C ARG A 459 -23.55 1.20 3.41
N ALA A 460 -23.68 0.05 2.74
CA ALA A 460 -23.29 -0.19 1.36
C ALA A 460 -21.81 0.03 1.03
N GLN A 461 -20.92 -0.06 2.02
CA GLN A 461 -19.47 0.13 1.86
C GLN A 461 -18.75 -0.94 1.02
N LEU A 462 -19.43 -2.03 0.66
CA LEU A 462 -19.00 -3.03 -0.32
C LEU A 462 -19.63 -2.81 -1.70
N GLY A 463 -20.46 -1.78 -1.90
CA GLY A 463 -21.05 -1.46 -3.21
C GLY A 463 -21.97 -2.55 -3.77
N HIS A 464 -22.57 -3.37 -2.90
CA HIS A 464 -23.45 -4.47 -3.27
C HIS A 464 -24.82 -4.33 -2.58
N GLU A 465 -25.84 -3.89 -3.32
CA GLU A 465 -27.12 -3.43 -2.75
C GLU A 465 -27.88 -4.49 -1.94
N GLN A 466 -27.84 -5.73 -2.42
CA GLN A 466 -28.59 -6.85 -1.82
C GLN A 466 -27.86 -7.53 -0.66
N MET A 467 -26.60 -7.14 -0.40
CA MET A 467 -25.76 -7.78 0.60
C MET A 467 -25.69 -6.89 1.85
N ARG A 468 -26.06 -7.42 3.02
CA ARG A 468 -25.97 -6.67 4.29
C ARG A 468 -24.60 -6.77 4.98
N GLY A 469 -23.84 -7.79 4.61
CA GLY A 469 -22.45 -8.00 4.98
C GLY A 469 -21.96 -9.30 4.35
N SER A 470 -20.65 -9.52 4.36
CA SER A 470 -20.09 -10.78 3.90
C SER A 470 -19.00 -11.29 4.84
N LEU A 471 -19.21 -12.50 5.37
CA LEU A 471 -18.20 -13.15 6.22
C LEU A 471 -17.05 -13.72 5.41
N LYS A 472 -17.28 -14.01 4.12
CA LYS A 472 -16.29 -14.58 3.21
C LYS A 472 -15.97 -13.58 2.11
N PRO A 473 -14.74 -13.57 1.59
CA PRO A 473 -14.39 -12.76 0.43
C PRO A 473 -15.38 -13.01 -0.71
N THR A 474 -16.06 -11.95 -1.14
CA THR A 474 -17.06 -11.99 -2.21
C THR A 474 -16.69 -11.00 -3.28
N GLU A 475 -16.78 -11.42 -4.55
CA GLU A 475 -16.46 -10.55 -5.67
C GLU A 475 -17.41 -9.34 -5.70
N ILE A 476 -16.86 -8.16 -5.92
CA ILE A 476 -17.59 -6.91 -6.07
C ILE A 476 -17.36 -6.38 -7.47
N VAL A 477 -18.46 -6.01 -8.13
CA VAL A 477 -18.42 -5.49 -9.51
C VAL A 477 -18.40 -3.98 -9.49
N VAL A 478 -17.39 -3.40 -10.16
CA VAL A 478 -17.33 -1.97 -10.47
C VAL A 478 -17.79 -1.79 -11.91
N GLN A 479 -19.02 -1.36 -12.11
CA GLN A 479 -19.56 -1.12 -13.45
C GLN A 479 -18.90 0.13 -14.06
N ARG A 480 -18.40 0.00 -15.29
CA ARG A 480 -17.80 1.09 -16.07
C ARG A 480 -18.67 1.43 -17.26
N THR A 481 -18.86 2.71 -17.51
CA THR A 481 -19.51 3.25 -18.71
C THR A 481 -18.48 3.44 -19.84
N MET A 482 -18.95 3.62 -21.08
CA MET A 482 -18.07 3.89 -22.23
C MET A 482 -17.27 5.20 -22.05
N ASP A 483 -17.84 6.19 -21.35
CA ASP A 483 -17.17 7.46 -21.03
C ASP A 483 -16.03 7.27 -20.01
N ASP A 484 -16.14 6.26 -19.15
CA ASP A 484 -15.06 5.90 -18.21
C ASP A 484 -13.87 5.27 -18.96
N ILE A 485 -14.17 4.50 -20.01
CA ILE A 485 -13.17 3.84 -20.86
C ILE A 485 -12.50 4.85 -21.80
N ALA A 486 -13.25 5.81 -22.34
CA ALA A 486 -12.72 6.84 -23.23
C ALA A 486 -11.70 7.76 -22.54
N ILE A 487 -11.89 8.02 -21.24
CA ILE A 487 -10.98 8.81 -20.40
C ILE A 487 -9.68 8.05 -20.07
N ALA A 488 -9.73 6.72 -20.06
CA ALA A 488 -8.58 5.85 -19.83
C ALA A 488 -7.70 5.63 -21.08
N ALA A 489 -8.18 5.97 -22.27
CA ALA A 489 -7.40 5.82 -23.50
C ALA A 489 -6.26 6.85 -23.53
N PRO A 490 -5.01 6.45 -23.82
CA PRO A 490 -3.96 7.42 -24.12
C PRO A 490 -4.45 8.25 -25.31
N SER A 491 -4.49 9.57 -25.17
CA SER A 491 -4.63 10.46 -26.32
C SER A 491 -3.49 10.13 -27.28
N GLY A 492 -3.85 9.55 -28.43
CA GLY A 492 -2.91 9.02 -29.42
C GLY A 492 -2.00 10.06 -30.05
#